data_AF-A0A923V339-F1
#
_entry.id   AF-A0A923V339-F1
#
_cell.length_a   1.000
_cell.length_b   1.000
_cell.length_c   1.000
_cell.angle_alpha   90.00
_cell.angle_beta   90.00
_cell.angle_gamma   90.00
#
_symmetry.space_group_name_H-M   'P 1'
#
loop_
_entity.id
_entity.type
_entity.pdbx_description
1 polymer ?
#
loop_
_entity_poly.entity_id
_entity_poly.type
_entity_poly.pdbx_seq_one_letter_code
_entity_poly.pdbx_strand_id
1 'polypeptide(L)'
;AEAFRSTNLIWHFTDFTVAHSHLTMYGIICFFVWAGIYALVPRLTGKEAPQITIGAHFWLALIGLMFYTVPLMYGSTLKGLMWMQNKPFLDGVILMAPFWLWRAIGGSLMWLSHLFFAYNFYKMLSPANLVDVKQEAIEQLNRDESINNPCAQ
;
A
#
# COMPACT_ATOMS: atom_id res chain seq x y z
N ALA A 1 7.87 -6.64 -20.21
CA ALA A 1 8.87 -7.61 -20.73
C ALA A 1 8.27 -8.99 -21.02
N GLU A 2 7.28 -9.47 -20.24
CA GLU A 2 6.65 -10.79 -20.46
C GLU A 2 5.92 -10.97 -21.80
N ALA A 3 5.57 -9.88 -22.49
CA ALA A 3 4.84 -9.93 -23.75
C ALA A 3 5.70 -10.32 -24.97
N PHE A 4 7.04 -10.25 -24.86
CA PHE A 4 7.90 -10.72 -25.95
C PHE A 4 7.91 -12.24 -25.98
N ARG A 5 7.75 -12.83 -27.17
CA ARG A 5 7.73 -14.30 -27.33
C ARG A 5 8.95 -14.98 -26.71
N SER A 6 10.14 -14.40 -26.87
CA SER A 6 11.40 -14.96 -26.38
C SER A 6 11.50 -15.01 -24.86
N THR A 7 11.03 -13.97 -24.17
CA THR A 7 10.99 -13.92 -22.70
C THR A 7 9.83 -14.73 -22.15
N ASN A 8 8.67 -14.70 -22.83
CA ASN A 8 7.50 -15.50 -22.47
C ASN A 8 7.82 -16.99 -22.48
N LEU A 9 8.64 -17.48 -23.42
CA LEU A 9 9.08 -18.88 -23.45
C LEU A 9 9.74 -19.33 -22.13
N ILE A 10 10.42 -18.43 -21.43
CA ILE A 10 11.11 -18.73 -20.17
C ILE A 10 10.17 -18.56 -18.97
N TRP A 11 9.36 -17.51 -18.98
CA TRP A 11 8.57 -17.10 -17.80
C TRP A 11 7.15 -17.65 -17.78
N HIS A 12 6.61 -18.08 -18.92
CA HIS A 12 5.27 -18.65 -19.00
C HIS A 12 5.19 -19.92 -18.14
N PHE A 13 4.13 -20.01 -17.32
CA PHE A 13 3.92 -21.03 -16.28
C PHE A 13 4.92 -21.02 -15.10
N THR A 14 5.78 -20.01 -15.00
CA THR A 14 6.60 -19.80 -13.80
C THR A 14 5.92 -18.84 -12.82
N ASP A 15 6.45 -18.73 -11.60
CA ASP A 15 5.92 -17.78 -10.61
C ASP A 15 6.29 -16.31 -10.94
N PHE A 16 6.97 -16.07 -12.08
CA PHE A 16 7.30 -14.73 -12.55
C PHE A 16 6.02 -13.94 -12.84
N THR A 17 5.03 -14.55 -13.50
CA THR A 17 3.74 -13.90 -13.80
C THR A 17 2.96 -13.58 -12.53
N VAL A 18 3.08 -14.42 -11.50
CA VAL A 18 2.50 -14.16 -10.17
C VAL A 18 3.17 -12.94 -9.55
N ALA A 19 4.51 -12.86 -9.58
CA ALA A 19 5.25 -11.72 -9.07
C ALA A 19 4.92 -10.42 -9.82
N HIS A 20 4.86 -10.45 -11.16
CA HIS A 20 4.50 -9.30 -11.99
C HIS A 20 3.08 -8.80 -11.67
N SER A 21 2.12 -9.72 -11.52
CA SER A 21 0.74 -9.38 -11.18
C SER A 21 0.65 -8.68 -9.81
N HIS A 22 1.38 -9.17 -8.81
CA HIS A 22 1.44 -8.53 -7.48
C HIS A 22 2.13 -7.17 -7.54
N LEU A 23 3.21 -7.03 -8.31
CA LEU A 23 3.89 -5.75 -8.49
C LEU A 23 2.95 -4.70 -9.10
N THR A 24 2.16 -5.09 -10.10
CA THR A 24 1.20 -4.18 -10.75
C THR A 24 0.00 -3.86 -9.86
N MET A 25 -0.70 -4.90 -9.37
CA MET A 25 -1.92 -4.70 -8.58
C MET A 25 -1.62 -4.05 -7.23
N TYR A 26 -0.64 -4.58 -6.50
CA TYR A 26 -0.31 -4.05 -5.20
C TYR A 26 0.53 -2.78 -5.30
N GLY A 27 1.63 -2.84 -6.05
CA GLY A 27 2.61 -1.76 -6.14
C GLY A 27 2.10 -0.48 -6.80
N ILE A 28 1.17 -0.60 -7.76
CA ILE A 28 0.60 0.56 -8.45
C ILE A 28 -0.82 0.84 -7.94
N ILE A 29 -1.74 -0.12 -8.07
CA ILE A 29 -3.17 0.14 -7.84
C ILE A 29 -3.44 0.35 -6.34
N CYS A 30 -3.00 -0.55 -5.46
CA CYS A 30 -3.25 -0.41 -4.01
C CYS A 30 -2.57 0.83 -3.43
N PHE A 31 -1.30 1.09 -3.76
CA PHE A 31 -0.60 2.30 -3.31
C PHE A 31 -1.29 3.59 -3.77
N PHE A 32 -1.78 3.63 -5.02
CA PHE A 32 -2.51 4.79 -5.53
C PHE A 32 -3.82 5.01 -4.77
N VAL A 33 -4.60 3.94 -4.53
CA VAL A 33 -5.84 4.02 -3.76
C VAL A 33 -5.57 4.48 -2.32
N TRP A 34 -4.56 3.93 -1.64
CA TRP A 34 -4.21 4.36 -0.29
C TRP A 34 -3.74 5.80 -0.23
N ALA A 35 -2.93 6.24 -1.19
CA ALA A 35 -2.53 7.64 -1.29
C ALA A 35 -3.77 8.55 -1.45
N GLY A 36 -4.73 8.16 -2.29
CA GLY A 36 -6.00 8.86 -2.44
C GLY A 36 -6.80 8.91 -1.14
N ILE A 37 -6.88 7.81 -0.41
CA ILE A 37 -7.58 7.74 0.89
C ILE A 37 -6.92 8.65 1.93
N TYR A 38 -5.60 8.57 2.09
CA TYR A 38 -4.87 9.42 3.04
C TYR A 38 -4.92 10.90 2.66
N ALA A 39 -5.14 11.24 1.38
CA ALA A 39 -5.32 12.61 0.94
C ALA A 39 -6.77 13.10 1.09
N LEU A 40 -7.76 12.27 0.81
CA LEU A 40 -9.17 12.68 0.73
C LEU A 40 -9.88 12.59 2.08
N VAL A 41 -9.70 11.50 2.82
CA VAL A 41 -10.47 11.24 4.04
C VAL A 41 -10.22 12.31 5.12
N PRO A 42 -8.99 12.76 5.39
CA PRO A 42 -8.77 13.86 6.34
C PRO A 42 -9.46 15.17 5.93
N ARG A 43 -9.57 15.45 4.63
CA ARG A 43 -10.25 16.66 4.14
C ARG A 43 -11.76 16.62 4.33
N LEU A 44 -12.35 15.41 4.29
CA LEU A 44 -13.78 15.21 4.52
C LEU A 44 -14.13 15.15 6.01
N THR A 45 -13.22 14.64 6.84
CA THR A 45 -13.47 14.35 8.26
C THR A 45 -12.84 15.36 9.21
N GLY A 46 -11.93 16.22 8.73
CA GLY A 46 -11.15 17.15 9.54
C GLY A 46 -10.10 16.47 10.45
N LYS A 47 -9.86 15.17 10.28
CA LYS A 47 -8.97 14.38 11.16
C LYS A 47 -7.85 13.69 10.38
N GLU A 48 -6.63 13.87 10.88
CA GLU A 48 -5.45 13.19 10.33
C GLU A 48 -5.08 11.95 11.16
N ALA A 49 -4.61 10.91 10.47
CA ALA A 49 -4.00 9.75 11.11
C ALA A 49 -2.57 10.09 11.60
N PRO A 50 -2.05 9.39 12.63
CA PRO A 50 -0.70 9.62 13.13
C PRO A 50 0.36 9.32 12.07
N GLN A 51 1.32 10.22 11.88
CA GLN A 51 2.35 10.08 10.85
C GLN A 51 3.19 8.80 11.01
N ILE A 52 3.44 8.37 12.26
CA ILE A 52 4.19 7.13 12.56
C ILE A 52 3.47 5.91 12.01
N THR A 53 2.15 5.81 12.20
CA THR A 53 1.38 4.63 11.76
C THR A 53 1.11 4.66 10.27
N ILE A 54 1.03 5.85 9.63
CA ILE A 54 1.03 5.98 8.17
C ILE A 54 2.38 5.51 7.59
N GLY A 55 3.49 5.96 8.18
CA GLY A 55 4.83 5.53 7.79
C GLY A 55 5.02 4.02 7.95
N ALA A 56 4.57 3.45 9.06
CA ALA A 56 4.59 2.00 9.29
C ALA A 56 3.79 1.24 8.22
N HIS A 57 2.58 1.72 7.89
CA HIS A 57 1.78 1.16 6.80
C HIS A 57 2.52 1.18 5.47
N PHE A 58 3.08 2.33 5.08
CA PHE A 58 3.82 2.48 3.82
C PHE A 58 5.04 1.56 3.75
N TRP A 59 5.89 1.58 4.76
CA TRP A 59 7.15 0.82 4.75
C TRP A 59 6.93 -0.68 4.83
N LEU A 60 5.97 -1.16 5.64
CA LEU A 60 5.62 -2.58 5.69
C LEU A 60 5.07 -3.07 4.34
N ALA A 61 4.20 -2.27 3.71
CA ALA A 61 3.66 -2.59 2.40
C ALA A 61 4.77 -2.63 1.33
N LEU A 62 5.66 -1.64 1.32
CA LEU A 62 6.72 -1.51 0.32
C LEU A 62 7.79 -2.59 0.48
N ILE A 63 8.31 -2.76 1.69
CA ILE A 63 9.34 -3.78 1.99
C ILE A 63 8.75 -5.18 1.79
N GLY A 64 7.51 -5.41 2.22
CA GLY A 64 6.81 -6.67 1.98
C GLY A 64 6.66 -6.98 0.49
N LEU A 65 6.28 -5.99 -0.32
CA LEU A 65 6.19 -6.14 -1.78
C LEU A 65 7.55 -6.48 -2.41
N MET A 66 8.63 -5.85 -1.95
CA MET A 66 9.98 -6.13 -2.46
C MET A 66 10.43 -7.57 -2.13
N PHE A 67 10.21 -8.03 -0.89
CA PHE A 67 10.49 -9.42 -0.50
C PHE A 67 9.57 -10.44 -1.19
N TYR A 68 8.37 -10.03 -1.59
CA TYR A 68 7.48 -10.89 -2.36
C TYR A 68 7.96 -11.03 -3.81
N THR A 69 8.25 -9.91 -4.47
CA THR A 69 8.40 -9.86 -5.92
C THR A 69 9.81 -10.20 -6.39
N VAL A 70 10.85 -9.62 -5.77
CA VAL A 70 12.24 -9.75 -6.23
C VAL A 70 12.72 -11.21 -6.18
N PRO A 71 12.58 -11.94 -5.05
CA PRO A 71 13.03 -13.32 -4.97
C PRO A 71 12.23 -14.22 -5.91
N LEU A 72 10.92 -13.97 -6.06
CA LEU A 72 10.04 -14.79 -6.88
C LEU A 72 10.35 -14.61 -8.38
N MET A 73 10.63 -13.39 -8.84
CA MET A 73 11.08 -13.14 -10.22
C MET A 73 12.44 -13.79 -10.51
N TYR A 74 13.38 -13.71 -9.58
CA TYR A 74 14.70 -14.31 -9.71
C TYR A 74 14.63 -15.85 -9.76
N GLY A 75 13.99 -16.47 -8.75
CA GLY A 75 13.82 -17.92 -8.68
C GLY A 75 13.06 -18.48 -9.88
N SER A 76 12.03 -17.77 -10.35
CA SER A 76 11.25 -18.17 -11.53
C SER A 76 12.05 -18.12 -12.83
N THR A 77 12.97 -17.16 -12.96
CA THR A 77 13.87 -17.10 -14.10
C THR A 77 14.81 -18.30 -14.12
N LEU A 78 15.38 -18.66 -12.96
CA LEU A 78 16.21 -19.86 -12.83
C LEU A 78 15.42 -21.14 -13.14
N LYS A 79 14.19 -21.26 -12.62
CA LYS A 79 13.28 -22.38 -12.91
C LYS A 79 13.01 -22.52 -14.41
N GLY A 80 12.68 -21.42 -15.09
CA GLY A 80 12.45 -21.41 -16.53
C GLY A 80 13.68 -21.83 -17.33
N LEU A 81 14.87 -21.38 -16.93
CA LEU A 81 16.14 -21.80 -17.55
C LEU A 81 16.44 -23.29 -17.35
N MET A 82 16.10 -23.86 -16.18
CA MET A 82 16.25 -25.31 -15.95
C MET A 82 15.32 -26.13 -16.84
N TRP A 83 14.10 -25.66 -17.09
CA TRP A 83 13.16 -26.31 -18.00
C TRP A 83 13.66 -26.25 -19.45
N MET A 84 14.23 -25.13 -19.88
CA MET A 84 14.88 -25.00 -21.20
C MET A 84 16.06 -25.97 -21.38
N GLN A 85 16.68 -26.42 -20.28
CA GLN A 85 17.77 -27.41 -20.27
C GLN A 85 17.26 -28.86 -20.15
N ASN A 86 15.95 -29.10 -20.20
CA ASN A 86 15.32 -30.41 -20.02
C ASN A 86 15.67 -31.11 -18.69
N LYS A 87 15.90 -30.34 -17.62
CA LYS A 87 16.09 -30.91 -16.27
C LYS A 87 14.77 -31.47 -15.72
N PRO A 88 14.82 -32.48 -14.82
CA PRO A 88 13.63 -32.99 -14.15
C PRO A 88 12.82 -31.89 -13.48
N PHE A 89 11.49 -31.96 -13.61
CA PHE A 89 10.58 -30.96 -13.03
C PHE A 89 10.76 -30.81 -11.51
N LEU A 90 11.02 -31.91 -10.81
CA LEU A 90 11.22 -31.95 -9.37
C LEU A 90 12.39 -31.06 -8.91
N ASP A 91 13.47 -30.97 -9.69
CA ASP A 91 14.62 -30.12 -9.35
C ASP A 91 14.23 -28.63 -9.35
N GLY A 92 13.34 -28.23 -10.27
CA GLY A 92 12.78 -26.88 -10.30
C GLY A 92 11.88 -26.58 -9.09
N VAL A 93 11.14 -27.58 -8.60
CA VAL A 93 10.33 -27.45 -7.38
C VAL A 93 11.21 -27.29 -6.15
N ILE A 94 12.25 -28.11 -6.02
CA ILE A 94 13.22 -28.05 -4.92
C ILE A 94 13.94 -26.70 -4.92
N LEU A 95 14.37 -26.22 -6.10
CA LEU A 95 14.98 -24.89 -6.25
C LEU A 95 14.05 -23.76 -5.75
N MET A 96 12.74 -23.88 -5.99
CA MET A 96 11.78 -22.84 -5.64
C MET A 96 11.44 -22.74 -4.16
N ALA A 97 11.67 -23.79 -3.36
CA ALA A 97 11.34 -23.83 -1.94
C ALA A 97 11.79 -22.57 -1.14
N PRO A 98 13.06 -22.13 -1.19
CA PRO A 98 13.49 -20.92 -0.48
C PRO A 98 12.84 -19.63 -1.00
N PHE A 99 12.51 -19.57 -2.29
CA PHE A 99 11.85 -18.38 -2.87
C PHE A 99 10.39 -18.28 -2.43
N TRP A 100 9.70 -19.41 -2.25
CA TRP A 100 8.35 -19.43 -1.67
C TRP A 100 8.33 -19.04 -0.19
N LEU A 101 9.40 -19.33 0.55
CA LEU A 101 9.55 -18.83 1.92
C LEU A 101 9.62 -17.29 1.94
N TRP A 102 10.46 -16.69 1.10
CA TRP A 102 10.53 -15.24 0.98
C TRP A 102 9.21 -14.61 0.52
N ARG A 103 8.49 -15.28 -0.38
CA ARG A 103 7.12 -14.90 -0.76
C ARG A 103 6.19 -14.85 0.46
N ALA A 104 6.23 -15.86 1.32
CA ALA A 104 5.41 -15.91 2.53
C ALA A 104 5.78 -14.82 3.55
N ILE A 105 7.08 -14.53 3.71
CA ILE A 105 7.58 -13.45 4.57
C ILE A 105 7.10 -12.09 4.04
N GLY A 106 7.31 -11.83 2.75
CA GLY A 106 6.86 -10.59 2.10
C GLY A 106 5.35 -10.42 2.18
N GLY A 107 4.58 -11.48 1.89
CA GLY A 107 3.13 -11.49 2.01
C GLY A 107 2.63 -11.23 3.42
N SER A 108 3.31 -11.76 4.44
CA SER A 108 2.99 -11.50 5.85
C SER A 108 3.22 -10.03 6.23
N LEU A 109 4.30 -9.42 5.75
CA LEU A 109 4.56 -7.98 5.96
C LEU A 109 3.52 -7.10 5.28
N MET A 110 3.13 -7.44 4.04
CA MET A 110 2.05 -6.76 3.32
C MET A 110 0.73 -6.88 4.09
N TRP A 111 0.39 -8.08 4.57
CA TRP A 111 -0.81 -8.29 5.37
C TRP A 111 -0.78 -7.49 6.67
N LEU A 112 0.36 -7.47 7.37
CA LEU A 112 0.53 -6.67 8.59
C LEU A 112 0.31 -5.18 8.34
N SER A 113 0.73 -4.66 7.19
CA SER A 113 0.49 -3.26 6.82
C SER A 113 -1.00 -2.91 6.81
N HIS A 114 -1.88 -3.84 6.44
CA HIS A 114 -3.32 -3.59 6.39
C HIS A 114 -3.92 -3.39 7.78
N LEU A 115 -3.31 -3.96 8.83
CA LEU A 115 -3.74 -3.69 10.20
C LEU A 115 -3.47 -2.23 10.58
N PHE A 116 -2.31 -1.69 10.18
CA PHE A 116 -2.01 -0.27 10.36
C PHE A 116 -2.93 0.62 9.54
N PHE A 117 -3.24 0.23 8.30
CA PHE A 117 -4.21 0.94 7.47
C PHE A 117 -5.60 0.97 8.12
N ALA A 118 -6.11 -0.17 8.59
CA ALA A 118 -7.41 -0.26 9.26
C ALA A 118 -7.46 0.64 10.51
N TYR A 119 -6.41 0.63 11.32
CA TYR A 119 -6.28 1.51 12.49
C TYR A 119 -6.31 3.00 12.10
N ASN A 120 -5.52 3.39 11.09
CA ASN A 120 -5.47 4.77 10.61
C ASN A 120 -6.82 5.22 10.06
N PHE A 121 -7.45 4.36 9.25
CA PHE A 121 -8.74 4.63 8.64
C PHE A 121 -9.84 4.80 9.69
N TYR A 122 -9.87 3.94 10.71
CA TYR A 122 -10.77 4.09 11.86
C TYR A 122 -10.56 5.43 12.58
N LYS A 123 -9.31 5.82 12.83
CA LYS A 123 -9.01 7.09 13.51
C LYS A 123 -9.42 8.32 12.70
N MET A 124 -9.32 8.27 11.37
CA MET A 124 -9.80 9.35 10.50
C MET A 124 -11.33 9.43 10.47
N LEU A 125 -12.04 8.29 10.53
CA LEU A 125 -13.51 8.24 10.49
C LEU A 125 -14.21 8.46 11.84
N SER A 126 -13.50 8.31 12.95
CA SER A 126 -14.09 8.46 14.28
C SER A 126 -14.78 9.83 14.39
N PRO A 127 -16.03 9.92 14.89
CA PRO A 127 -16.74 11.19 14.99
C PRO A 127 -15.98 12.17 15.89
N ALA A 128 -15.73 13.37 15.41
CA ALA A 128 -15.53 14.53 16.28
C ALA A 128 -16.83 15.32 16.28
N ASN A 129 -17.15 15.93 17.41
CA ASN A 129 -18.00 17.11 17.41
C ASN A 129 -17.24 18.17 16.61
N LEU A 130 -17.47 18.21 15.30
CA LEU A 130 -16.90 19.21 14.43
C LEU A 130 -17.53 20.53 14.85
N VAL A 131 -16.73 21.36 15.52
CA VAL A 131 -17.09 22.75 15.72
C VAL A 131 -17.11 23.38 14.33
N ASP A 132 -18.25 23.97 13.95
CA ASP A 132 -18.38 24.62 12.68
C ASP A 132 -17.46 25.84 12.67
N VAL A 133 -16.30 25.71 12.00
CA VAL A 133 -15.28 26.75 11.87
C VAL A 133 -15.89 28.04 11.31
N LYS A 134 -16.95 27.93 10.49
CA LYS A 134 -17.67 29.09 9.98
C LYS A 134 -18.48 29.78 11.07
N GLN A 135 -19.13 29.02 11.95
CA GLN A 135 -19.80 29.59 13.14
C GLN A 135 -18.81 30.20 14.12
N GLU A 136 -17.69 29.52 14.43
CA GLU A 136 -16.65 30.09 15.30
C GLU A 136 -16.04 31.37 14.71
N ALA A 137 -15.79 31.41 13.41
CA ALA A 137 -15.30 32.62 12.75
C ALA A 137 -16.31 33.77 12.80
N ILE A 138 -17.60 33.49 12.61
CA ILE A 138 -18.68 34.50 12.74
C ILE A 138 -18.79 34.99 14.19
N GLU A 139 -18.69 34.09 15.18
CA GLU A 139 -18.70 34.47 16.60
C GLU A 139 -17.50 35.34 16.99
N GLN A 140 -16.31 35.04 16.45
CA GLN A 140 -15.12 35.87 16.67
C GLN A 140 -15.28 37.26 16.07
N LEU A 141 -15.80 37.37 14.84
CA LEU A 141 -16.06 38.67 14.21
C LEU A 141 -17.09 39.50 14.98
N ASN A 142 -18.19 38.90 15.41
CA ASN A 142 -19.21 39.58 16.22
C ASN A 142 -18.66 40.01 17.58
N ARG A 143 -17.78 39.21 18.19
CA ARG A 143 -17.10 39.56 19.44
C ARG A 143 -16.18 40.76 19.25
N ASP A 144 -15.35 40.77 18.20
CA ASP A 144 -14.45 41.87 17.90
C ASP A 144 -15.21 43.17 17.56
N GLU A 145 -16.33 43.06 16.86
CA GLU A 145 -17.21 44.21 16.58
C GLU A 145 -17.81 44.78 17.87
N SER A 146 -18.26 43.94 18.80
CA SER A 146 -18.79 44.37 20.10
C SER A 146 -17.75 45.07 20.99
N ILE A 147 -16.47 44.68 20.90
CA ILE A 147 -15.37 45.28 21.66
C ILE A 147 -14.96 46.62 21.03
N ASN A 148 -14.91 46.68 19.69
CA ASN A 148 -14.43 47.87 18.98
C ASN A 148 -15.51 48.92 18.74
N ASN A 149 -16.80 48.58 18.90
CA ASN A 149 -17.90 49.53 18.75
C ASN A 149 -18.98 49.35 19.84
N PRO A 150 -18.71 49.78 21.09
CA PRO A 150 -19.59 49.54 22.23
C PRO A 150 -20.94 50.27 22.18
N CYS A 151 -21.17 51.15 21.21
CA CYS A 151 -22.41 51.96 21.08
C CYS A 151 -23.36 51.49 19.97
N ALA A 152 -23.09 50.39 19.27
CA ALA A 152 -23.86 49.96 18.09
C ALA A 152 -25.09 49.06 18.38
N GLN A 153 -25.58 49.01 19.63
CA GLN A 153 -26.82 48.31 19.99
C GLN A 153 -28.05 49.20 19.88
#